data_AF-A0A075I299-F1
#
_entry.id   AF-A0A075I299-F1
#
_cell.length_a   1.000
_cell.length_b   1.000
_cell.length_c   1.000
_cell.angle_alpha   90.00
_cell.angle_beta   90.00
_cell.angle_gamma   90.00
#
_symmetry.space_group_name_H-M   'P 1'
#
loop_
_entity.id
_entity.type
_entity.pdbx_description
1 polymer ?
#
loop_
_entity_poly.entity_id
_entity_poly.type
_entity_poly.pdbx_seq_one_letter_code
_entity_poly.pdbx_strand_id
1 'polypeptide(L)'
;KAVKHKGLSFLDVLQPCPTYNDVNTRDWYAGVDLAQESMERHSRIYKLEDTKFDPTVNYAGEVEVNEKLSQALIKSLEWGDKIPTGVFYQNELVSPFSTRLTDKIPNYLENPPAKQIISDNGSPNTDVSKILDSLDV
;
A
#
# COMPACT_ATOMS: atom_id res chain seq x y z
N LYS A 1 -5.80 -0.22 -8.57
CA LYS A 1 -4.67 0.72 -8.34
C LYS A 1 -3.60 0.08 -7.46
N ALA A 2 -3.92 -0.44 -6.27
CA ALA A 2 -2.98 -1.09 -5.34
C ALA A 2 -1.98 -2.07 -5.98
N VAL A 3 -2.43 -3.11 -6.70
CA VAL A 3 -1.52 -4.09 -7.36
C VAL A 3 -0.56 -3.45 -8.37
N LYS A 4 -0.96 -2.36 -9.02
CA LYS A 4 -0.12 -1.66 -10.01
C LYS A 4 0.85 -0.67 -9.36
N HIS A 5 0.64 -0.30 -8.10
CA HIS A 5 1.47 0.66 -7.41
C HIS A 5 2.89 0.09 -7.22
N LYS A 6 3.90 0.88 -7.59
CA LYS A 6 5.31 0.50 -7.47
C LYS A 6 5.82 0.78 -6.06
N GLY A 7 5.43 -0.05 -5.10
CA GLY A 7 5.78 0.13 -3.70
C GLY A 7 4.90 -0.72 -2.81
N LEU A 8 5.00 -0.48 -1.50
CA LEU A 8 4.04 -1.04 -0.55
C LEU A 8 2.69 -0.35 -0.77
N SER A 9 1.64 -1.13 -0.97
CA SER A 9 0.26 -0.63 -0.97
C SER A 9 -0.52 -1.27 0.17
N PHE A 10 -1.35 -0.46 0.83
CA PHE A 10 -2.26 -0.91 1.87
C PHE A 10 -3.68 -0.59 1.42
N LEU A 11 -4.55 -1.60 1.46
CA LEU A 11 -5.97 -1.49 1.12
C LEU A 11 -6.78 -2.04 2.27
N ASP A 12 -7.37 -1.13 3.05
CA ASP A 12 -8.36 -1.47 4.05
C ASP A 12 -9.73 -1.65 3.39
N VAL A 13 -10.40 -2.76 3.67
CA VAL A 13 -11.68 -3.14 3.07
C VAL A 13 -12.72 -3.25 4.18
N LEU A 14 -13.62 -2.26 4.22
CA LEU A 14 -14.78 -2.30 5.10
C LEU A 14 -15.67 -3.48 4.71
N GLN A 15 -15.67 -4.53 5.53
CA GLN A 15 -16.35 -5.78 5.26
C GLN A 15 -17.33 -6.13 6.39
N PRO A 16 -18.65 -6.00 6.16
CA PRO A 16 -19.66 -6.43 7.12
C PRO A 16 -19.54 -7.92 7.46
N CYS A 17 -19.76 -8.27 8.74
CA CYS A 17 -19.79 -9.65 9.21
C CYS A 17 -21.20 -9.99 9.76
N PRO A 18 -22.07 -10.63 8.96
CA PRO A 18 -23.49 -10.78 9.31
C PRO A 18 -23.74 -11.70 10.51
N THR A 19 -22.79 -12.56 10.87
CA THR A 19 -22.96 -13.53 11.97
C THR A 19 -22.69 -12.93 13.34
N TYR A 20 -21.71 -12.02 13.44
CA TYR A 20 -21.17 -11.58 14.74
C TYR A 20 -21.16 -10.07 14.94
N ASN A 21 -21.20 -9.26 13.87
CA ASN A 21 -21.22 -7.81 13.97
C ASN A 21 -22.58 -7.28 13.48
N ASP A 22 -23.49 -7.13 14.42
CA ASP A 22 -24.82 -6.55 14.25
C ASP A 22 -24.81 -5.01 14.30
N VAL A 23 -23.67 -4.38 14.58
CA VAL A 23 -23.50 -2.92 14.62
C VAL A 23 -23.13 -2.38 13.23
N ASN A 24 -22.00 -2.80 12.65
CA ASN A 24 -21.51 -2.29 11.36
C ASN A 24 -22.02 -3.16 10.20
N THR A 25 -23.34 -3.19 10.04
CA THR A 25 -24.02 -3.94 8.98
C THR A 25 -23.91 -3.23 7.62
N ARG A 26 -24.29 -3.93 6.55
CA ARG A 26 -24.45 -3.32 5.21
C ARG A 26 -25.35 -2.07 5.26
N ASP A 27 -26.46 -2.16 6.00
CA ASP A 27 -27.46 -1.10 6.09
C ASP A 27 -26.95 0.09 6.91
N TRP A 28 -26.14 -0.17 7.94
CA TRP A 28 -25.43 0.87 8.67
C TRP A 28 -24.47 1.63 7.76
N TYR A 29 -23.61 0.95 6.99
CA TYR A 29 -22.74 1.63 6.02
C TYR A 29 -23.53 2.41 4.95
N ALA A 30 -24.70 1.91 4.55
CA ALA A 30 -25.61 2.58 3.62
C ALA A 30 -26.42 3.74 4.26
N GLY A 31 -26.27 3.99 5.56
CA GLY A 31 -26.94 5.09 6.27
C GLY A 31 -28.45 4.93 6.40
N VAL A 32 -28.96 3.70 6.49
CA VAL A 32 -30.41 3.44 6.58
C VAL A 32 -31.01 4.02 7.87
N ASP A 33 -30.28 3.93 8.97
CA ASP A 33 -30.64 4.43 10.30
C ASP A 33 -30.60 5.97 10.39
N LEU A 34 -29.77 6.66 9.61
CA LEU A 34 -29.67 8.13 9.60
C LEU A 34 -30.94 8.83 9.12
N ALA A 35 -31.81 8.12 8.38
CA ALA A 35 -33.09 8.64 7.89
C ALA A 35 -34.12 8.86 9.01
N GLN A 36 -33.88 8.33 10.21
CA GLN A 36 -34.80 8.50 11.34
C GLN A 36 -34.55 9.80 12.12
N GLU A 37 -33.36 10.39 12.01
CA GLU A 37 -32.92 11.53 12.84
C GLU A 37 -32.73 12.84 12.04
N SER A 38 -32.61 12.76 10.71
CA SER A 38 -32.40 13.92 9.84
C SER A 38 -33.32 13.94 8.61
N MET A 39 -33.63 15.12 8.07
CA MET A 39 -34.48 15.27 6.88
C MET A 39 -33.86 14.74 5.59
N GLU A 40 -32.57 14.37 5.56
CA GLU A 40 -31.88 13.87 4.38
C GLU A 40 -31.16 12.54 4.63
N ARG A 41 -31.65 11.48 3.98
CA ARG A 41 -30.98 10.18 3.97
C ARG A 41 -29.74 10.23 3.09
N HIS A 42 -28.58 9.91 3.66
CA HIS A 42 -27.34 9.75 2.89
C HIS A 42 -26.56 8.50 3.33
N SER A 43 -25.77 7.96 2.40
CA SER A 43 -24.79 6.92 2.71
C SER A 43 -23.71 7.47 3.65
N ARG A 44 -23.25 6.65 4.60
CA ARG A 44 -22.04 7.00 5.38
C ARG A 44 -20.82 7.00 4.48
N ILE A 45 -20.76 6.05 3.56
CA ILE A 45 -19.66 5.93 2.61
C ILE A 45 -19.77 7.01 1.53
N TYR A 46 -18.68 7.75 1.32
CA TYR A 46 -18.49 8.61 0.15
C TYR A 46 -17.11 8.34 -0.48
N LYS A 47 -16.98 8.61 -1.78
CA LYS A 47 -15.72 8.43 -2.49
C LYS A 47 -14.93 9.73 -2.49
N LEU A 48 -13.68 9.68 -2.06
CA LEU A 48 -12.75 10.80 -2.17
C LEU A 48 -12.57 11.24 -3.63
N GLU A 49 -12.69 10.31 -4.58
CA GLU A 49 -12.53 10.51 -6.03
C GLU A 49 -13.63 11.40 -6.63
N ASP A 50 -14.79 11.49 -5.97
CA ASP A 50 -15.90 12.36 -6.35
C ASP A 50 -15.77 13.77 -5.74
N THR A 51 -14.68 14.03 -5.00
CA THR A 51 -14.40 15.31 -4.36
C THR A 51 -13.18 16.01 -5.00
N LYS A 52 -12.76 17.15 -4.43
CA LYS A 52 -11.52 17.84 -4.85
C LYS A 52 -10.26 17.29 -4.16
N PHE A 53 -10.35 16.13 -3.50
CA PHE A 53 -9.23 15.52 -2.80
C PHE A 53 -8.20 14.97 -3.79
N ASP A 54 -6.96 15.42 -3.69
CA ASP A 54 -5.83 14.91 -4.49
C ASP A 54 -4.85 14.13 -3.60
N PRO A 55 -4.79 12.78 -3.73
CA PRO A 55 -3.90 11.94 -2.92
C PRO A 55 -2.46 11.88 -3.43
N THR A 56 -2.17 12.43 -4.60
CA THR A 56 -0.92 12.15 -5.33
C THR A 56 0.19 13.08 -4.89
N VAL A 57 1.34 12.53 -4.48
CA VAL A 57 2.57 13.30 -4.28
C VAL A 57 3.21 13.56 -5.64
N ASN A 58 3.25 14.83 -6.06
CA ASN A 58 3.67 15.20 -7.41
C ASN A 58 5.19 15.40 -7.56
N TYR A 59 5.88 15.80 -6.49
CA TYR A 59 7.32 16.04 -6.49
C TYR A 59 7.94 15.71 -5.12
N ALA A 60 9.24 15.40 -5.13
CA ALA A 60 9.99 14.95 -3.95
C ALA A 60 10.41 16.11 -3.03
N GLY A 61 9.47 17.01 -2.70
CA GLY A 61 9.66 18.10 -1.75
C GLY A 61 9.10 17.73 -0.37
N GLU A 62 9.84 18.02 0.70
CA GLU A 62 9.41 17.74 2.07
C GLU A 62 8.04 18.36 2.39
N VAL A 63 7.81 19.61 1.93
CA VAL A 63 6.54 20.31 2.11
C VAL A 63 5.36 19.56 1.48
N GLU A 64 5.46 19.20 0.19
CA GLU A 64 4.43 18.44 -0.52
C GLU A 64 4.14 17.10 0.15
N VAL A 65 5.20 16.35 0.49
CA VAL A 65 5.07 15.03 1.13
C VAL A 65 4.32 15.16 2.45
N ASN A 66 4.70 16.13 3.29
CA ASN A 66 4.08 16.36 4.58
C ASN A 66 2.64 16.87 4.46
N GLU A 67 2.35 17.72 3.48
CA GLU A 67 0.99 18.20 3.20
C GLU A 67 0.07 17.04 2.78
N LYS A 68 0.51 16.20 1.83
CA LYS A 68 -0.27 15.03 1.36
C LYS A 68 -0.46 14.00 2.47
N LEU A 69 0.56 13.75 3.29
CA LEU A 69 0.44 12.87 4.46
C LEU A 69 -0.56 13.42 5.48
N SER A 70 -0.50 14.72 5.78
CA SER A 70 -1.40 15.36 6.73
C SER A 70 -2.85 15.32 6.25
N GLN A 71 -3.09 15.60 4.97
CA GLN A 71 -4.41 15.51 4.35
C GLN A 71 -4.97 14.08 4.40
N ALA A 72 -4.14 13.08 4.09
CA ALA A 72 -4.50 11.67 4.17
C ALA A 72 -4.89 11.26 5.60
N LEU A 73 -4.11 11.70 6.60
CA LEU A 73 -4.35 11.40 8.01
C LEU A 73 -5.66 12.05 8.50
N ILE A 74 -5.90 13.32 8.18
CA ILE A 74 -7.16 13.99 8.54
C ILE A 74 -8.35 13.23 7.98
N LYS A 75 -8.28 12.81 6.71
CA LYS A 75 -9.34 12.01 6.08
C LYS A 75 -9.51 10.63 6.70
N SER A 76 -8.42 9.95 7.07
CA SER A 76 -8.50 8.61 7.67
C SER A 76 -9.15 8.60 9.04
N LEU A 77 -9.24 9.76 9.71
CA LEU A 77 -9.87 9.91 11.01
C LEU A 77 -11.38 10.18 10.93
N GLU A 78 -11.93 10.39 9.74
CA GLU A 78 -13.38 10.54 9.55
C GLU A 78 -14.10 9.21 9.78
N TRP A 79 -15.04 9.19 10.72
CA TRP A 79 -15.88 8.03 11.05
C TRP A 79 -17.24 8.48 11.58
N GLY A 80 -18.21 7.58 11.58
CA GLY A 80 -19.60 7.88 11.96
C GLY A 80 -20.44 8.20 10.73
N ASP A 81 -21.00 9.41 10.66
CA ASP A 81 -21.95 9.77 9.59
C ASP A 81 -21.30 9.91 8.21
N LYS A 82 -19.98 10.11 8.17
CA LYS A 82 -19.20 10.16 6.94
C LYS A 82 -17.96 9.30 7.07
N ILE A 83 -17.77 8.43 6.09
CA ILE A 83 -16.70 7.46 6.00
C ILE A 83 -16.10 7.59 4.59
N PRO A 84 -14.91 8.19 4.45
CA PRO A 84 -14.26 8.31 3.15
C PRO A 84 -13.79 6.94 2.66
N THR A 85 -13.91 6.73 1.36
CA THR A 85 -13.35 5.57 0.65
C THR A 85 -12.62 6.06 -0.60
N GLY A 86 -11.65 5.28 -1.08
CA GLY A 86 -10.83 5.62 -2.23
C GLY A 86 -9.35 5.65 -1.87
N VAL A 87 -8.56 6.39 -2.64
CA VAL A 87 -7.12 6.53 -2.41
C VAL A 87 -6.89 7.73 -1.49
N PHE A 88 -6.28 7.49 -0.33
CA PHE A 88 -5.96 8.54 0.66
C PHE A 88 -4.60 9.17 0.40
N TYR A 89 -3.63 8.37 -0.05
CA TYR A 89 -2.26 8.78 -0.29
C TYR A 89 -1.63 7.91 -1.37
N GLN A 90 -0.89 8.53 -2.29
CA GLN A 90 -0.11 7.83 -3.31
C GLN A 90 1.21 8.56 -3.56
N ASN A 91 2.33 7.90 -3.30
CA ASN A 91 3.66 8.42 -3.57
C ASN A 91 4.47 7.39 -4.37
N GLU A 92 4.65 7.64 -5.67
CA GLU A 92 5.41 6.75 -6.56
C GLU A 92 6.86 7.21 -6.78
N LEU A 93 7.30 8.24 -6.05
CA LEU A 93 8.64 8.81 -6.13
C LEU A 93 9.64 8.05 -5.23
N VAL A 94 9.15 7.25 -4.29
CA VAL A 94 9.97 6.45 -3.39
C VAL A 94 10.44 5.19 -4.11
N SER A 95 11.76 5.02 -4.20
CA SER A 95 12.36 3.83 -4.81
C SER A 95 11.91 2.53 -4.12
N PRO A 96 11.34 1.56 -4.85
CA PRO A 96 11.00 0.26 -4.31
C PRO A 96 12.21 -0.47 -3.73
N PHE A 97 11.98 -1.38 -2.77
CA PHE A 97 13.06 -2.17 -2.18
C PHE A 97 13.85 -2.98 -3.21
N SER A 98 13.17 -3.55 -4.21
CA SER A 98 13.80 -4.29 -5.31
C SER A 98 14.77 -3.43 -6.13
N THR A 99 14.47 -2.14 -6.30
CA THR A 99 15.37 -1.19 -6.98
C THR A 99 16.55 -0.85 -6.06
N ARG A 100 16.32 -0.61 -4.77
CA ARG A 100 17.43 -0.35 -3.81
C ARG A 100 18.38 -1.53 -3.67
N LEU A 101 17.92 -2.76 -3.90
CA LEU A 101 18.80 -3.94 -3.93
C LEU A 101 19.85 -3.87 -5.04
N THR A 102 19.60 -3.16 -6.15
CA THR A 102 20.59 -3.04 -7.23
C THR A 102 21.83 -2.24 -6.83
N ASP A 103 21.74 -1.42 -5.77
CA ASP A 103 22.88 -0.69 -5.21
C ASP A 103 23.93 -1.63 -4.59
N LYS A 104 23.51 -2.85 -4.21
CA LYS A 104 24.37 -3.89 -3.62
C LYS A 104 24.57 -5.10 -4.52
N ILE A 105 23.56 -5.44 -5.32
CA ILE A 105 23.54 -6.58 -6.23
C ILE A 105 23.12 -6.05 -7.62
N PRO A 106 24.06 -5.55 -8.44
CA PRO A 106 23.74 -4.82 -9.67
C PRO A 106 22.83 -5.59 -10.65
N ASN A 107 22.97 -6.90 -10.73
CA ASN A 107 22.19 -7.77 -11.61
C ASN A 107 20.90 -8.34 -10.98
N TYR A 108 20.46 -7.83 -9.82
CA TYR A 108 19.32 -8.40 -9.07
C TYR A 108 18.03 -8.50 -9.89
N LEU A 109 17.73 -7.49 -10.72
CA LEU A 109 16.51 -7.50 -11.54
C LEU A 109 16.60 -8.43 -12.75
N GLU A 110 17.81 -8.66 -13.27
CA GLU A 110 18.08 -9.51 -14.43
C GLU A 110 18.16 -10.99 -14.04
N ASN A 111 18.88 -11.27 -12.94
CA ASN A 111 19.14 -12.61 -12.43
C ASN A 111 18.78 -12.75 -10.93
N PRO A 112 17.48 -12.60 -10.58
CA PRO A 112 17.02 -12.73 -9.20
C PRO A 112 17.25 -14.14 -8.67
N PRO A 113 17.29 -14.36 -7.33
CA PRO A 113 17.62 -15.65 -6.73
C PRO A 113 16.83 -16.84 -7.29
N ALA A 114 15.54 -16.66 -7.57
CA ALA A 114 14.67 -17.71 -8.12
C ALA A 114 15.01 -18.15 -9.56
N LYS A 115 15.81 -17.36 -10.29
CA LYS A 115 16.24 -17.65 -11.68
C LYS A 115 17.69 -18.13 -11.77
N GLN A 116 18.43 -18.08 -10.66
CA GLN A 116 19.83 -18.47 -10.68
C GLN A 116 19.97 -19.98 -10.87
N ILE A 117 20.84 -20.39 -11.77
CA ILE A 117 21.30 -21.77 -11.86
C ILE A 117 22.28 -21.96 -10.71
N ILE A 118 21.96 -22.84 -9.76
CA ILE A 118 22.76 -23.06 -8.53
C ILE A 118 23.54 -24.39 -8.55
N SER A 119 23.28 -25.25 -9.54
CA SER A 119 23.91 -26.56 -9.65
C SER A 119 23.98 -27.02 -11.09
N ASP A 120 24.98 -27.85 -11.38
CA ASP A 120 25.11 -28.62 -12.61
C ASP A 120 25.36 -30.09 -12.27
N ASN A 121 24.58 -31.01 -12.85
CA ASN A 121 24.64 -32.45 -12.57
C ASN A 121 24.69 -32.83 -11.07
N GLY A 122 23.91 -32.12 -10.24
CA GLY A 122 23.83 -32.35 -8.79
C GLY A 122 24.99 -31.77 -7.97
N SER A 123 25.97 -31.14 -8.63
CA SER A 123 27.08 -30.43 -7.97
C SER A 123 26.80 -28.93 -7.90
N PRO A 124 27.15 -28.23 -6.80
CA PRO A 124 27.07 -26.77 -6.73
C PRO A 124 27.95 -26.11 -7.80
N ASN A 125 27.47 -25.02 -8.41
CA ASN A 125 28.24 -24.26 -9.40
C ASN A 125 28.79 -22.92 -8.87
N THR A 126 28.59 -22.63 -7.59
CA THR A 126 29.04 -21.40 -6.96
C THR A 126 30.51 -21.50 -6.60
N ASP A 127 31.35 -20.62 -7.15
CA ASP A 127 32.76 -20.52 -6.81
C ASP A 127 32.95 -19.74 -5.49
N VAL A 128 33.44 -20.43 -4.46
CA VAL A 128 33.74 -19.87 -3.14
C VAL A 128 35.23 -19.71 -2.88
N SER A 129 36.09 -19.98 -3.88
CA SER A 129 37.56 -20.01 -3.71
C SER A 129 38.10 -18.71 -3.12
N LYS A 130 37.65 -17.56 -3.62
CA LYS A 130 38.05 -16.24 -3.10
C LYS A 130 37.72 -16.01 -1.62
N ILE A 131 36.63 -16.61 -1.13
CA ILE A 131 36.24 -16.53 0.28
C ILE A 131 37.20 -17.39 1.11
N LEU A 132 37.52 -18.60 0.64
CA LEU A 132 38.47 -19.50 1.30
C LEU A 132 39.89 -18.92 1.32
N ASP A 133 40.37 -18.39 0.20
CA ASP A 133 41.68 -17.74 0.09
C ASP A 133 41.82 -16.57 1.07
N SER A 134 40.71 -15.88 1.41
CA SER A 134 40.73 -14.77 2.37
C SER A 134 40.85 -15.20 3.84
N LEU A 135 40.68 -16.49 4.12
CA LEU A 135 40.77 -17.08 5.45
C LEU A 135 42.12 -17.78 5.70
N ASP A 136 42.91 -18.00 4.65
CA ASP A 136 44.27 -18.50 4.79
C ASP A 136 45.16 -17.38 5.37
N VAL A 137 45.69 -17.65 6.57
CA VAL A 137 46.60 -16.77 7.34
C VAL A 137 48.05 -16.99 6.95
#